data_AF-A0A1T3NV44-F1
#
_entry.id   AF-A0A1T3NV44-F1
#
_cell.length_a   1.000
_cell.length_b   1.000
_cell.length_c   1.000
_cell.angle_alpha   90.00
_cell.angle_beta   90.00
_cell.angle_gamma   90.00
#
_symmetry.space_group_name_H-M   'P 1'
#
loop_
_entity.id
_entity.type
_entity.pdbx_description
1 polymer ?
#
loop_
_entity_poly.entity_id
_entity_poly.type
_entity_poly.pdbx_seq_one_letter_code
_entity_poly.pdbx_strand_id
1 'polypeptide(L)'
;MAVRTRPGGAPARGGAVDPPVTGGGTVVGREVMRMFLGIGDFARATGLTVKALRWYDEQGVLVPADVDPGTRYRRYSVGQLEQAGVVRALRAAGVPLAEVRIAVAAGGSPQQALHARREAVRVERAREDRALATAERVLAGTELRYEVRLRPARAQAWVGVVEYVATPGGGTEPAGAGAGAGARAGSGVAGGTVADADVAVEEALFDLYASLAADGITPSGPFWLDLGRPAADAGAEVALCLPLSAPVPEGWSVPGRRTIAGVRPAGRELTTDHPVTDDDPDDDTAVHPAFAALVRAAAERGLSIDLGTLRQHCPREVPDAPGSGTSGTAVELSVAVEGTHPTANKAIVDAGTSDT
;
A
#
# COMPACT_ATOMS: atom_id res chain seq x y z
N MET A 1 -33.80 39.15 67.35
CA MET A 1 -34.61 38.38 68.32
C MET A 1 -33.92 37.04 68.53
N ALA A 2 -32.98 36.90 69.48
CA ALA A 2 -33.21 36.72 70.94
C ALA A 2 -34.14 35.51 71.16
N VAL A 3 -33.74 34.42 71.83
CA VAL A 3 -33.17 34.36 73.19
C VAL A 3 -32.45 33.01 73.44
N ARG A 4 -31.34 33.09 74.20
CA ARG A 4 -30.54 32.03 74.84
C ARG A 4 -31.35 31.18 75.83
N THR A 5 -30.91 29.94 76.11
CA THR A 5 -30.38 29.53 77.44
C THR A 5 -29.89 28.07 77.49
N ARG A 6 -28.59 27.90 77.79
CA ARG A 6 -27.99 26.81 78.63
C ARG A 6 -28.38 27.06 80.10
N PRO A 7 -28.22 26.15 81.10
CA PRO A 7 -27.07 25.24 81.38
C PRO A 7 -27.53 23.85 81.93
N GLY A 8 -26.75 22.87 82.39
CA GLY A 8 -25.35 22.67 82.74
C GLY A 8 -25.26 21.28 83.42
N GLY A 9 -24.07 20.69 83.55
CA GLY A 9 -23.88 19.49 84.37
C GLY A 9 -22.81 18.50 83.88
N ALA A 10 -21.57 18.77 84.23
CA ALA A 10 -20.49 17.79 84.50
C ALA A 10 -19.74 18.36 85.73
N PRO A 11 -19.06 17.58 86.60
CA PRO A 11 -18.29 16.36 86.29
C PRO A 11 -18.28 15.27 87.38
N ALA A 12 -17.70 14.09 87.10
CA ALA A 12 -16.79 13.40 88.03
C ALA A 12 -16.10 12.20 87.35
N ARG A 13 -14.80 12.09 87.60
CA ARG A 13 -13.87 11.04 87.18
C ARG A 13 -13.95 9.84 88.12
N GLY A 14 -13.58 8.66 87.62
CA GLY A 14 -12.91 7.63 88.43
C GLY A 14 -13.35 6.20 88.14
N GLY A 15 -12.38 5.35 87.77
CA GLY A 15 -12.48 3.89 87.92
C GLY A 15 -12.51 3.10 86.62
N ALA A 16 -11.32 2.86 86.06
CA ALA A 16 -11.09 1.76 85.13
C ALA A 16 -11.31 0.42 85.85
N VAL A 17 -12.14 -0.46 85.26
CA VAL A 17 -12.03 -1.92 85.41
C VAL A 17 -12.50 -2.53 84.08
N ASP A 18 -11.61 -3.25 83.41
CA ASP A 18 -11.87 -4.01 82.18
C ASP A 18 -12.98 -5.07 82.34
N PRO A 19 -13.78 -5.32 81.29
CA PRO A 19 -14.23 -6.67 80.95
C PRO A 19 -13.71 -7.10 79.56
N PRO A 20 -13.59 -8.41 79.32
CA PRO A 20 -12.69 -8.95 78.31
C PRO A 20 -13.23 -8.87 76.88
N VAL A 21 -12.27 -8.81 75.96
CA VAL A 21 -12.34 -9.20 74.55
C VAL A 21 -13.23 -10.42 74.33
N THR A 22 -14.24 -10.29 73.46
CA THR A 22 -14.43 -11.14 72.26
C THR A 22 -15.67 -10.69 71.50
N GLY A 23 -15.50 -10.33 70.23
CA GLY A 23 -16.62 -9.97 69.35
C GLY A 23 -16.20 -9.03 68.24
N GLY A 24 -15.21 -9.43 67.45
CA GLY A 24 -14.90 -8.77 66.19
C GLY A 24 -16.10 -8.90 65.26
N GLY A 25 -16.90 -7.84 65.20
CA GLY A 25 -17.89 -7.65 64.15
C GLY A 25 -17.15 -7.39 62.84
N THR A 26 -16.75 -8.45 62.16
CA THR A 26 -16.28 -8.36 60.79
C THR A 26 -17.44 -7.88 59.95
N VAL A 27 -17.32 -6.65 59.46
CA VAL A 27 -18.17 -6.10 58.41
C VAL A 27 -18.16 -7.10 57.25
N VAL A 28 -19.28 -7.81 57.05
CA VAL A 28 -19.51 -8.66 55.88
C VAL A 28 -19.71 -7.72 54.70
N GLY A 29 -18.58 -7.22 54.19
CA GLY A 29 -18.51 -6.43 52.98
C GLY A 29 -18.85 -7.31 51.79
N ARG A 30 -20.08 -7.21 51.29
CA ARG A 30 -20.48 -7.38 49.88
C ARG A 30 -19.64 -8.40 49.09
N GLU A 31 -19.65 -9.66 49.52
CA GLU A 31 -19.10 -10.76 48.74
C GLU A 31 -20.09 -11.04 47.59
N VAL A 32 -19.86 -10.39 46.44
CA VAL A 32 -20.50 -10.80 45.19
C VAL A 32 -20.08 -12.25 44.97
N MET A 33 -21.07 -13.16 44.97
CA MET A 33 -20.91 -14.60 44.76
C MET A 33 -19.93 -14.89 43.61
N ARG A 34 -18.66 -15.15 43.93
CA ARG A 34 -17.66 -15.55 42.93
C ARG A 34 -17.91 -17.01 42.59
N MET A 35 -18.90 -17.23 41.74
CA MET A 35 -19.12 -18.55 41.16
C MET A 35 -18.00 -18.81 40.16
N PHE A 36 -17.21 -19.84 40.43
CA PHE A 36 -16.14 -20.31 39.56
C PHE A 36 -16.62 -21.53 38.78
N LEU A 37 -16.24 -21.58 37.50
CA LEU A 37 -16.50 -22.67 36.57
C LEU A 37 -15.17 -23.38 36.28
N GLY A 38 -15.18 -24.71 36.32
CA GLY A 38 -14.07 -25.50 35.80
C GLY A 38 -13.91 -25.26 34.30
N ILE A 39 -12.70 -25.47 33.77
CA ILE A 39 -12.41 -25.25 32.34
C ILE A 39 -13.37 -26.00 31.39
N GLY A 40 -13.88 -27.17 31.78
CA GLY A 40 -14.86 -27.93 31.00
C GLY A 40 -16.26 -27.30 30.98
N ASP A 41 -16.75 -26.82 32.13
CA ASP A 41 -18.02 -26.12 32.21
C ASP A 41 -17.97 -24.77 31.51
N PHE A 42 -16.85 -24.05 31.67
CA PHE A 42 -16.61 -22.78 30.99
C PHE A 42 -16.50 -22.95 29.47
N ALA A 43 -15.86 -24.01 28.99
CA ALA A 43 -15.82 -24.38 27.58
C ALA A 43 -17.24 -24.61 27.01
N ARG A 44 -18.08 -25.36 27.73
CA ARG A 44 -19.48 -25.59 27.34
C ARG A 44 -20.29 -24.29 27.31
N ALA A 45 -20.14 -23.43 28.33
CA ALA A 45 -20.88 -22.18 28.43
C ALA A 45 -20.50 -21.16 27.35
N THR A 46 -19.22 -21.11 26.96
CA THR A 46 -18.70 -20.13 25.99
C THR A 46 -18.67 -20.64 24.55
N GLY A 47 -18.74 -21.96 24.36
CA GLY A 47 -18.51 -22.62 23.07
C GLY A 47 -17.04 -22.61 22.64
N LEU A 48 -16.11 -22.22 23.52
CA LEU A 48 -14.67 -22.34 23.28
C LEU A 48 -14.20 -23.75 23.65
N THR A 49 -13.28 -24.32 22.88
CA THR A 49 -12.71 -25.62 23.22
C THR A 49 -11.79 -25.50 24.43
N VAL A 50 -11.66 -26.56 25.23
CA VAL A 50 -10.70 -26.62 26.34
C VAL A 50 -9.27 -26.34 25.88
N LYS A 51 -8.91 -26.80 24.67
CA LYS A 51 -7.62 -26.52 24.04
C LYS A 51 -7.44 -25.02 23.77
N ALA A 52 -8.46 -24.36 23.20
CA ALA A 52 -8.43 -22.92 22.96
C ALA A 52 -8.31 -22.11 24.25
N LEU A 53 -9.01 -22.51 25.32
CA LEU A 53 -8.93 -21.84 26.62
C LEU A 53 -7.52 -21.93 27.22
N ARG A 54 -6.87 -23.10 27.15
CA ARG A 54 -5.46 -23.25 27.58
C ARG A 54 -4.52 -22.37 26.75
N TRP A 55 -4.75 -22.34 25.44
CA TRP A 55 -3.97 -21.49 24.55
C TRP A 55 -4.17 -20.00 24.84
N TYR A 56 -5.40 -19.56 25.08
CA TYR A 56 -5.68 -18.15 25.40
C TYR A 56 -5.14 -17.72 26.76
N ASP A 57 -5.09 -18.62 27.73
CA ASP A 57 -4.38 -18.42 28.99
C ASP A 57 -2.87 -18.21 28.72
N GLU A 58 -2.23 -19.13 27.99
CA GLU A 58 -0.80 -19.04 27.63
C GLU A 58 -0.46 -17.75 26.85
N GLN A 59 -1.38 -17.27 26.02
CA GLN A 59 -1.21 -16.05 25.24
C GLN A 59 -1.66 -14.77 25.98
N GLY A 60 -2.15 -14.89 27.22
CA GLY A 60 -2.61 -13.76 28.04
C GLY A 60 -3.90 -13.09 27.53
N VAL A 61 -4.67 -13.75 26.69
CA VAL A 61 -5.92 -13.23 26.09
C VAL A 61 -7.11 -13.47 27.02
N LEU A 62 -7.15 -14.62 27.67
CA LEU A 62 -8.17 -14.98 28.65
C LEU A 62 -7.55 -15.82 29.76
N VAL A 63 -7.04 -15.13 30.78
CA VAL A 63 -6.35 -15.75 31.93
C VAL A 63 -7.39 -16.27 32.92
N PRO A 64 -7.28 -17.51 33.44
CA PRO A 64 -8.20 -18.03 34.44
C PRO A 64 -8.15 -17.16 35.72
N ALA A 65 -9.31 -16.93 36.32
CA ALA A 65 -9.41 -16.17 37.56
C ALA A 65 -8.71 -16.86 38.74
N ASP A 66 -8.52 -18.17 38.67
CA ASP A 66 -7.80 -18.94 39.67
C ASP A 66 -7.19 -20.23 39.08
N VAL A 67 -6.02 -20.62 39.59
CA VAL A 67 -5.33 -21.86 39.23
C VAL A 67 -4.97 -22.58 40.51
N ASP A 68 -5.56 -23.76 40.71
CA ASP A 68 -5.34 -24.56 41.91
C ASP A 68 -3.84 -24.90 42.08
N PRO A 69 -3.21 -24.57 43.22
CA PRO A 69 -1.76 -24.70 43.38
C PRO A 69 -1.29 -26.15 43.47
N GLY A 70 -2.14 -27.10 43.87
CA GLY A 70 -1.78 -28.52 43.99
C GLY A 70 -2.05 -29.30 42.71
N THR A 71 -3.20 -29.08 42.08
CA THR A 71 -3.65 -29.82 40.90
C THR A 71 -3.40 -29.09 39.58
N ARG A 72 -3.01 -27.81 39.64
CA ARG A 72 -2.86 -26.90 38.48
C ARG A 72 -4.15 -26.78 37.66
N TYR A 73 -5.30 -27.05 38.29
CA TYR A 73 -6.61 -26.99 37.66
C TYR A 73 -7.07 -25.55 37.49
N ARG A 74 -7.56 -25.21 36.29
CA ARG A 74 -7.95 -23.84 35.91
C ARG A 74 -9.42 -23.60 36.21
N ARG A 75 -9.71 -22.49 36.89
CA ARG A 75 -11.05 -22.02 37.23
C ARG A 75 -11.27 -20.63 36.66
N TYR A 76 -12.41 -20.42 36.01
CA TYR A 76 -12.82 -19.15 35.44
C TYR A 76 -14.00 -18.60 36.24
N SER A 77 -14.06 -17.29 36.46
CA SER A 77 -15.23 -16.71 37.12
C SER A 77 -16.39 -16.54 36.13
N VAL A 78 -17.62 -16.53 36.61
CA VAL A 78 -18.81 -16.23 35.78
C VAL A 78 -18.68 -14.86 35.09
N GLY A 79 -18.02 -13.88 35.72
CA GLY A 79 -17.76 -12.57 35.10
C GLY A 79 -16.89 -12.62 33.84
N GLN A 80 -16.13 -13.70 33.62
CA GLN A 80 -15.30 -13.87 32.43
C GLN A 80 -16.07 -14.40 31.21
N LEU A 81 -17.36 -14.74 31.36
CA LEU A 81 -18.19 -15.21 30.25
C LEU A 81 -18.36 -14.13 29.17
N GLU A 82 -18.57 -12.87 29.57
CA GLU A 82 -18.67 -11.74 28.62
C GLU A 82 -17.37 -11.53 27.85
N GLN A 83 -16.23 -11.53 28.55
CA GLN A 83 -14.92 -11.42 27.93
C GLN A 83 -14.65 -12.57 26.95
N ALA A 84 -14.99 -13.81 27.32
CA ALA A 84 -14.86 -14.96 26.43
C ALA A 84 -15.77 -14.86 25.20
N GLY A 85 -16.97 -14.30 25.36
CA GLY A 85 -17.88 -14.00 24.25
C GLY A 85 -17.28 -13.00 23.26
N VAL A 86 -16.67 -11.92 23.75
CA VAL A 86 -15.96 -10.92 22.93
C VAL A 86 -14.78 -11.56 22.19
N VAL A 87 -13.93 -12.29 22.89
CA VAL A 87 -12.77 -12.99 22.28
C VAL A 87 -13.24 -13.92 21.16
N ARG A 88 -14.29 -14.71 21.40
CA ARG A 88 -14.86 -15.61 20.40
C ARG A 88 -15.40 -14.85 19.18
N ALA A 89 -16.15 -13.76 19.41
CA ALA A 89 -16.74 -12.97 18.33
C ALA A 89 -15.67 -12.32 17.44
N LEU A 90 -14.64 -11.71 18.03
CA LEU A 90 -13.54 -11.10 17.29
C LEU A 90 -12.74 -12.15 16.50
N ARG A 91 -12.47 -13.31 17.09
CA ARG A 91 -11.80 -14.41 16.39
C ARG A 91 -12.62 -14.97 15.24
N ALA A 92 -13.95 -15.08 15.39
CA ALA A 92 -14.85 -15.48 14.31
C ALA A 92 -14.92 -14.44 13.18
N ALA A 93 -14.76 -13.15 13.50
CA ALA A 93 -14.62 -12.08 12.51
C ALA A 93 -13.24 -12.04 11.81
N GLY A 94 -12.33 -12.96 12.15
CA GLY A 94 -11.00 -13.05 11.58
C GLY A 94 -9.98 -12.06 12.16
N VAL A 95 -10.25 -11.45 13.32
CA VAL A 95 -9.29 -10.58 14.00
C VAL A 95 -8.09 -11.42 14.50
N PRO A 96 -6.84 -11.04 14.19
CA PRO A 96 -5.65 -11.73 14.67
C PRO A 96 -5.58 -11.78 16.20
N LEU A 97 -5.08 -12.88 16.76
CA LEU A 97 -5.07 -13.09 18.21
C LEU A 97 -4.29 -12.00 18.97
N ALA A 98 -3.23 -11.46 18.36
CA ALA A 98 -2.45 -10.35 18.91
C ALA A 98 -3.30 -9.07 19.08
N GLU A 99 -4.13 -8.73 18.10
CA GLU A 99 -5.05 -7.59 18.17
C GLU A 99 -6.19 -7.86 19.16
N VAL A 100 -6.71 -9.08 19.21
CA VAL A 100 -7.72 -9.46 20.21
C VAL A 100 -7.17 -9.26 21.63
N ARG A 101 -5.91 -9.62 21.89
CA ARG A 101 -5.25 -9.39 23.19
C ARG A 101 -5.25 -7.92 23.58
N ILE A 102 -4.88 -7.03 22.64
CA ILE A 102 -4.87 -5.59 22.86
C ILE A 102 -6.29 -5.07 23.10
N ALA A 103 -7.25 -5.55 22.31
CA ALA A 103 -8.64 -5.12 22.37
C ALA A 103 -9.35 -5.46 23.69
N VAL A 104 -9.00 -6.59 24.31
CA VAL A 104 -9.60 -7.04 25.59
C VAL A 104 -8.79 -6.66 26.83
N ALA A 105 -7.62 -6.02 26.64
CA ALA A 105 -6.83 -5.49 27.74
C ALA A 105 -7.47 -4.22 28.34
N ALA A 106 -7.01 -3.81 29.53
CA ALA A 106 -7.48 -2.58 30.16
C ALA A 106 -7.22 -1.37 29.26
N GLY A 107 -8.28 -0.61 28.94
CA GLY A 107 -8.22 0.52 28.01
C GLY A 107 -8.29 0.15 26.52
N GLY A 108 -8.37 -1.13 26.19
CA GLY A 108 -8.62 -1.61 24.85
C GLY A 108 -10.07 -1.41 24.40
N SER A 109 -10.30 -1.47 23.09
CA SER A 109 -11.63 -1.35 22.49
C SER A 109 -11.90 -2.46 21.48
N PRO A 110 -12.75 -3.44 21.83
CA PRO A 110 -13.21 -4.47 20.89
C PRO A 110 -13.87 -3.89 19.63
N GLN A 111 -14.58 -2.76 19.78
CA GLN A 111 -15.26 -2.07 18.69
C GLN A 111 -14.26 -1.49 17.69
N GLN A 112 -13.15 -0.91 18.17
CA GLN A 112 -12.08 -0.41 17.29
C GLN A 112 -11.41 -1.54 16.52
N ALA A 113 -11.09 -2.65 17.19
CA ALA A 113 -10.50 -3.82 16.52
C ALA A 113 -11.43 -4.40 15.44
N LEU A 114 -12.73 -4.50 15.73
CA LEU A 114 -13.73 -4.94 14.74
C LEU A 114 -13.86 -3.95 13.57
N HIS A 115 -13.84 -2.65 13.84
CA HIS A 115 -13.88 -1.64 12.79
C HIS A 115 -12.65 -1.71 11.88
N ALA A 116 -11.44 -1.77 12.45
CA ALA A 116 -10.21 -1.94 11.69
C ALA A 116 -10.24 -3.20 10.82
N ARG A 117 -10.72 -4.32 11.36
CA ARG A 117 -10.89 -5.55 10.57
C ARG A 117 -11.92 -5.39 9.45
N ARG A 118 -13.01 -4.68 9.69
CA ARG A 118 -14.02 -4.40 8.65
C ARG A 118 -13.43 -3.58 7.51
N GLU A 119 -12.64 -2.55 7.82
CA GLU A 119 -11.96 -1.75 6.78
C GLU A 119 -10.95 -2.61 6.00
N ALA A 120 -10.12 -3.40 6.68
CA ALA A 120 -9.18 -4.30 6.01
C ALA A 120 -9.89 -5.29 5.06
N VAL A 121 -11.03 -5.86 5.47
CA VAL A 121 -11.83 -6.76 4.61
C VAL A 121 -12.44 -6.02 3.43
N ARG A 122 -12.85 -4.75 3.58
CA ARG A 122 -13.36 -3.95 2.45
C ARG A 122 -12.28 -3.71 1.41
N VAL A 123 -11.07 -3.36 1.86
CA VAL A 123 -9.92 -3.15 0.97
C VAL A 123 -9.58 -4.43 0.20
N GLU A 124 -9.52 -5.57 0.90
CA GLU A 124 -9.24 -6.86 0.25
C GLU A 124 -10.30 -7.22 -0.78
N ARG A 125 -11.59 -7.11 -0.43
CA ARG A 125 -12.69 -7.39 -1.37
C ARG A 125 -12.66 -6.47 -2.58
N ALA A 126 -12.42 -5.17 -2.37
CA ALA A 126 -12.31 -4.24 -3.46
C ALA A 126 -11.14 -4.59 -4.39
N ARG A 127 -10.03 -5.13 -3.85
CA ARG A 127 -8.91 -5.64 -4.65
C ARG A 127 -9.28 -6.89 -5.45
N GLU A 128 -9.93 -7.86 -4.81
CA GLU A 128 -10.40 -9.09 -5.45
C GLU A 128 -11.42 -8.80 -6.57
N ASP A 129 -12.41 -7.94 -6.29
CA ASP A 129 -13.43 -7.52 -7.26
C ASP A 129 -12.80 -6.80 -8.46
N ARG A 130 -11.79 -5.95 -8.24
CA ARG A 130 -11.01 -5.30 -9.32
C ARG A 130 -10.25 -6.33 -10.16
N ALA A 131 -9.56 -7.27 -9.52
CA ALA A 131 -8.82 -8.31 -10.24
C ALA A 131 -9.76 -9.18 -11.11
N LEU A 132 -10.94 -9.52 -10.59
CA LEU A 132 -11.97 -10.23 -11.36
C LEU A 132 -12.49 -9.40 -12.54
N ALA A 133 -12.81 -8.13 -12.33
CA ALA A 133 -13.26 -7.23 -13.40
C ALA A 133 -12.20 -7.07 -14.51
N THR A 134 -10.92 -6.98 -14.15
CA THR A 134 -9.82 -6.98 -15.13
C THR A 134 -9.76 -8.29 -15.88
N ALA A 135 -9.78 -9.44 -15.20
CA ALA A 135 -9.77 -10.75 -15.85
C ALA A 135 -10.96 -10.93 -16.81
N GLU A 136 -12.16 -10.49 -16.42
CA GLU A 136 -13.35 -10.52 -17.28
C GLU A 136 -13.16 -9.69 -18.55
N ARG A 137 -12.63 -8.46 -18.45
CA ARG A 137 -12.35 -7.59 -19.60
C ARG A 137 -11.35 -8.23 -20.57
N VAL A 138 -10.28 -8.83 -20.04
CA VAL A 138 -9.25 -9.53 -20.82
C VAL A 138 -9.86 -10.74 -21.53
N LEU A 139 -10.55 -11.60 -20.80
CA LEU A 139 -11.13 -12.83 -21.35
C LEU A 139 -12.25 -12.57 -22.37
N ALA A 140 -13.03 -11.50 -22.19
CA ALA A 140 -14.05 -11.09 -23.15
C ALA A 140 -13.46 -10.48 -24.44
N GLY A 141 -12.12 -10.39 -24.57
CA GLY A 141 -11.46 -9.71 -25.67
C GLY A 141 -11.86 -8.23 -25.76
N THR A 142 -12.35 -7.68 -24.65
CA THR A 142 -12.84 -6.31 -24.52
C THR A 142 -11.75 -5.38 -24.00
N GLU A 143 -10.50 -5.88 -23.90
CA GLU A 143 -9.33 -5.01 -23.90
C GLU A 143 -9.47 -4.03 -25.05
N LEU A 144 -9.90 -2.84 -24.65
CA LEU A 144 -10.17 -1.62 -25.37
C LEU A 144 -9.64 -1.72 -26.80
N ARG A 145 -10.51 -1.66 -27.80
CA ARG A 145 -10.09 -1.57 -29.20
C ARG A 145 -9.29 -0.27 -29.37
N TYR A 146 -8.00 -0.36 -29.14
CA TYR A 146 -7.09 0.75 -29.27
C TYR A 146 -7.03 1.14 -30.73
N GLU A 147 -7.42 2.37 -31.01
CA GLU A 147 -7.10 2.97 -32.28
C GLU A 147 -5.61 3.29 -32.29
N VAL A 148 -4.84 2.51 -33.05
CA VAL A 148 -3.41 2.77 -33.22
C VAL A 148 -3.18 3.56 -34.50
N ARG A 149 -2.63 4.77 -34.36
CA ARG A 149 -2.33 5.68 -35.45
C ARG A 149 -0.84 5.66 -35.76
N LEU A 150 -0.48 5.79 -37.04
CA LEU A 150 0.91 5.98 -37.48
C LEU A 150 1.08 7.46 -37.84
N ARG A 151 2.02 8.15 -37.19
CA ARG A 151 2.29 9.57 -37.45
C ARG A 151 3.75 9.84 -37.85
N PRO A 152 4.02 10.84 -38.70
CA PRO A 152 5.38 11.34 -38.89
C PRO A 152 5.84 12.06 -37.62
N ALA A 153 7.10 11.84 -37.24
CA ALA A 153 7.77 12.51 -36.13
C ALA A 153 8.86 13.44 -36.67
N ARG A 154 8.90 14.68 -36.18
CA ARG A 154 9.93 15.65 -36.52
C ARG A 154 11.11 15.52 -35.56
N ALA A 155 12.28 15.97 -35.99
CA ALA A 155 13.41 16.08 -35.08
C ALA A 155 13.05 17.06 -33.95
N GLN A 156 13.33 16.68 -32.71
CA GLN A 156 12.87 17.40 -31.52
C GLN A 156 13.99 17.43 -30.48
N ALA A 157 14.51 18.62 -30.18
CA ALA A 157 15.37 18.81 -29.02
C ALA A 157 14.56 18.65 -27.74
N TRP A 158 15.20 18.13 -26.70
CA TRP A 158 14.53 17.87 -25.42
C TRP A 158 15.53 17.85 -24.27
N VAL A 159 15.00 18.06 -23.08
CA VAL A 159 15.70 17.97 -21.81
C VAL A 159 14.82 17.24 -20.82
N GLY A 160 15.41 16.53 -19.87
CA GLY A 160 14.64 15.88 -18.82
C GLY A 160 15.44 15.66 -17.55
N VAL A 161 14.71 15.39 -16.49
CA VAL A 161 15.25 14.96 -15.19
C VAL A 161 14.90 13.50 -14.97
N VAL A 162 15.87 12.73 -14.50
CA VAL A 162 15.68 11.29 -14.24
C VAL A 162 15.26 11.10 -12.80
N GLU A 163 14.12 10.45 -12.63
CA GLU A 163 13.64 9.95 -11.35
C GLU A 163 13.72 8.43 -11.33
N TYR A 164 14.07 7.88 -10.17
CA TYR A 164 14.14 6.44 -9.97
C TYR A 164 12.81 5.97 -9.38
N VAL A 165 12.12 5.10 -10.11
CA VAL A 165 10.92 4.43 -9.58
C VAL A 165 11.34 3.05 -9.12
N ALA A 166 11.37 2.85 -7.81
CA ALA A 166 11.57 1.53 -7.25
C ALA A 166 10.35 0.65 -7.59
N THR A 167 10.59 -0.50 -8.21
CA THR A 167 9.53 -1.49 -8.44
C THR A 167 9.01 -2.02 -7.09
N PRO A 168 7.70 -1.93 -6.80
CA PRO A 168 7.13 -2.53 -5.61
C PRO A 168 7.30 -4.06 -5.70
N GLY A 169 8.23 -4.62 -4.92
CA GLY A 169 8.44 -6.08 -4.86
C GLY A 169 9.88 -6.55 -5.08
N GLY A 170 10.84 -5.67 -5.39
CA GLY A 170 12.27 -6.00 -5.50
C GLY A 170 12.98 -6.31 -4.16
N GLY A 171 12.24 -6.51 -3.07
CA GLY A 171 12.78 -6.89 -1.77
C GLY A 171 13.23 -8.34 -1.76
N THR A 172 14.45 -8.61 -2.20
CA THR A 172 15.13 -9.86 -1.84
C THR A 172 15.44 -9.78 -0.36
N GLU A 173 14.80 -10.60 0.48
CA GLU A 173 15.22 -10.74 1.88
C GLU A 173 16.71 -11.10 1.94
N PRO A 174 17.54 -10.37 2.70
CA PRO A 174 18.96 -10.68 2.77
C PRO A 174 19.16 -11.88 3.70
N ALA A 175 19.42 -13.04 3.11
CA ALA A 175 20.09 -14.11 3.81
C ALA A 175 21.59 -13.76 3.96
N GLY A 176 22.00 -13.39 5.18
CA GLY A 176 23.36 -13.63 5.67
C GLY A 176 24.37 -12.50 5.54
N ALA A 177 24.88 -12.11 6.72
CA ALA A 177 25.99 -11.21 7.03
C ALA A 177 27.23 -11.21 6.09
N GLY A 178 27.76 -10.00 5.88
CA GLY A 178 29.15 -9.76 5.43
C GLY A 178 29.46 -8.26 5.35
N ALA A 179 30.26 -7.75 6.29
CA ALA A 179 30.65 -6.34 6.42
C ALA A 179 31.55 -5.84 5.27
N GLY A 180 31.41 -4.56 4.89
CA GLY A 180 32.39 -3.87 4.03
C GLY A 180 31.93 -2.55 3.43
N ALA A 181 32.23 -1.45 4.13
CA ALA A 181 32.40 -0.05 3.72
C ALA A 181 32.00 0.43 2.30
N GLY A 182 31.24 1.53 2.26
CA GLY A 182 31.19 2.43 1.09
C GLY A 182 29.91 3.25 0.98
N ALA A 183 29.75 4.27 1.82
CA ALA A 183 28.66 5.23 1.70
C ALA A 183 28.70 5.94 0.32
N ARG A 184 27.64 5.78 -0.46
CA ARG A 184 27.27 6.74 -1.52
C ARG A 184 25.87 7.24 -1.20
N ALA A 185 25.81 8.51 -0.82
CA ALA A 185 24.59 9.28 -0.69
C ALA A 185 23.97 9.44 -2.09
N GLY A 186 23.02 8.56 -2.42
CA GLY A 186 21.94 8.85 -3.34
C GLY A 186 20.69 8.94 -2.49
N SER A 187 19.94 10.03 -2.63
CA SER A 187 18.61 10.21 -2.02
C SER A 187 17.64 9.22 -2.67
N GLY A 188 17.76 7.94 -2.32
CA GLY A 188 16.82 6.90 -2.70
C GLY A 188 15.65 6.94 -1.72
N VAL A 189 14.45 7.26 -2.21
CA VAL A 189 13.20 7.08 -1.48
C VAL A 189 12.92 5.58 -1.44
N ALA A 190 13.64 4.87 -0.56
CA ALA A 190 13.34 3.49 -0.23
C ALA A 190 12.17 3.50 0.77
N GLY A 191 10.97 3.17 0.28
CA GLY A 191 9.78 2.96 1.11
C GLY A 191 8.75 4.09 1.12
N GLY A 192 8.67 4.90 0.05
CA GLY A 192 7.59 5.87 -0.13
C GLY A 192 6.28 5.19 -0.54
N THR A 193 5.17 5.69 -0.02
CA THR A 193 3.83 5.41 -0.55
C THR A 193 3.68 5.94 -1.98
N VAL A 194 2.69 5.50 -2.76
CA VAL A 194 2.41 6.03 -4.11
C VAL A 194 2.29 7.58 -4.08
N ALA A 195 1.72 8.12 -3.00
CA ALA A 195 1.62 9.57 -2.78
C ALA A 195 2.99 10.27 -2.67
N ASP A 196 4.03 9.59 -2.17
CA ASP A 196 5.38 10.15 -2.09
C ASP A 196 6.07 10.19 -3.46
N ALA A 197 5.71 9.28 -4.37
CA ALA A 197 6.22 9.27 -5.75
C ALA A 197 5.59 10.40 -6.60
N ASP A 198 4.28 10.64 -6.45
CA ASP A 198 3.58 11.73 -7.13
C ASP A 198 4.16 13.09 -6.73
N VAL A 199 4.39 13.32 -5.44
CA VAL A 199 5.01 14.56 -4.94
C VAL A 199 6.43 14.74 -5.49
N ALA A 200 7.24 13.67 -5.53
CA ALA A 200 8.60 13.75 -6.07
C ALA A 200 8.62 14.10 -7.57
N VAL A 201 7.68 13.54 -8.34
CA VAL A 201 7.48 13.86 -9.77
C VAL A 201 7.08 15.31 -9.97
N GLU A 202 6.14 15.82 -9.16
CA GLU A 202 5.71 17.22 -9.21
C GLU A 202 6.87 18.18 -8.89
N GLU A 203 7.64 17.90 -7.84
CA GLU A 203 8.83 18.68 -7.50
C GLU A 203 9.89 18.64 -8.62
N ALA A 204 10.09 17.48 -9.25
CA ALA A 204 11.02 17.32 -10.37
C ALA A 204 10.65 18.17 -11.57
N LEU A 205 9.37 18.16 -11.94
CA LEU A 205 8.85 19.03 -13.00
C LEU A 205 9.01 20.50 -12.62
N PHE A 206 8.65 20.87 -11.39
CA PHE A 206 8.77 22.25 -10.93
C PHE A 206 10.21 22.77 -11.03
N ASP A 207 11.19 22.02 -10.52
CA ASP A 207 12.61 22.40 -10.57
C ASP A 207 13.13 22.51 -12.00
N LEU A 208 12.69 21.59 -12.89
CA LEU A 208 13.04 21.62 -14.30
C LEU A 208 12.49 22.88 -14.99
N TYR A 209 11.20 23.19 -14.80
CA TYR A 209 10.59 24.40 -15.35
C TYR A 209 11.25 25.68 -14.79
N ALA A 210 11.51 25.73 -13.48
CA ALA A 210 12.15 26.88 -12.84
C ALA A 210 13.57 27.11 -13.38
N SER A 211 14.36 26.04 -13.56
CA SER A 211 15.72 26.13 -14.10
C SER A 211 15.72 26.59 -15.56
N LEU A 212 14.81 26.08 -16.38
CA LEU A 212 14.66 26.52 -17.78
C LEU A 212 14.26 27.99 -17.86
N ALA A 213 13.32 28.42 -17.02
CA ALA A 213 12.87 29.81 -16.99
C ALA A 213 13.98 30.78 -16.55
N ALA A 214 14.82 30.38 -15.59
CA ALA A 214 15.96 31.18 -15.13
C ALA A 214 16.97 31.48 -16.26
N ASP A 215 17.14 30.54 -17.19
CA ASP A 215 18.03 30.67 -18.36
C ASP A 215 17.31 31.15 -19.63
N GLY A 216 16.04 31.55 -19.52
CA GLY A 216 15.24 32.07 -20.64
C GLY A 216 14.89 31.00 -21.70
N ILE A 217 14.96 29.73 -21.35
CA ILE A 217 14.62 28.60 -22.24
C ILE A 217 13.14 28.27 -22.06
N THR A 218 12.38 28.31 -23.15
CA THR A 218 10.94 28.02 -23.13
C THR A 218 10.66 26.65 -23.75
N PRO A 219 9.93 25.75 -23.06
CA PRO A 219 9.45 24.50 -23.64
C PRO A 219 8.54 24.75 -24.85
N SER A 220 8.68 23.92 -25.87
CA SER A 220 7.91 24.03 -27.12
C SER A 220 6.60 23.25 -27.11
N GLY A 221 6.23 22.62 -25.99
CA GLY A 221 5.07 21.74 -25.87
C GLY A 221 4.97 21.06 -24.50
N PRO A 222 3.98 20.16 -24.32
CA PRO A 222 3.76 19.46 -23.07
C PRO A 222 4.88 18.44 -22.78
N PHE A 223 5.04 18.10 -21.51
CA PHE A 223 6.00 17.08 -21.09
C PHE A 223 5.53 15.66 -21.44
N TRP A 224 6.48 14.73 -21.46
CA TRP A 224 6.22 13.30 -21.50
C TRP A 224 7.12 12.56 -20.50
N LEU A 225 6.72 11.35 -20.16
CA LEU A 225 7.55 10.38 -19.45
C LEU A 225 8.23 9.46 -20.47
N ASP A 226 9.56 9.37 -20.41
CA ASP A 226 10.35 8.39 -21.15
C ASP A 226 10.43 7.10 -20.33
N LEU A 227 9.78 6.05 -20.83
CA LEU A 227 9.60 4.76 -20.17
C LEU A 227 10.60 3.69 -20.66
N GLY A 228 11.36 3.99 -21.72
CA GLY A 228 12.20 3.02 -22.41
C GLY A 228 13.58 2.77 -21.78
N ARG A 229 13.84 3.27 -20.57
CA ARG A 229 15.18 3.24 -19.97
C ARG A 229 15.34 2.03 -19.04
N PRO A 230 16.16 1.03 -19.41
CA PRO A 230 16.50 -0.05 -18.48
C PRO A 230 17.35 0.52 -17.34
N ALA A 231 16.95 0.29 -16.10
CA ALA A 231 17.81 0.58 -14.95
C ALA A 231 18.94 -0.44 -14.87
N ALA A 232 20.04 -0.08 -14.21
CA ALA A 232 21.17 -0.99 -13.98
C ALA A 232 20.84 -2.09 -12.94
N ASP A 233 19.79 -1.91 -12.16
CA ASP A 233 19.23 -2.85 -11.18
C ASP A 233 17.79 -3.25 -11.55
N ALA A 234 17.11 -3.99 -10.67
CA ALA A 234 15.73 -4.46 -10.91
C ALA A 234 14.65 -3.34 -10.89
N GLY A 235 15.05 -2.07 -10.88
CA GLY A 235 14.15 -0.92 -10.97
C GLY A 235 13.88 -0.45 -12.39
N ALA A 236 13.13 0.64 -12.51
CA ALA A 236 12.93 1.35 -13.76
C ALA A 236 13.36 2.82 -13.58
N GLU A 237 14.18 3.33 -14.51
CA GLU A 237 14.44 4.77 -14.59
C GLU A 237 13.35 5.41 -15.45
N VAL A 238 12.68 6.43 -14.93
CA VAL A 238 11.72 7.23 -15.70
C VAL A 238 12.30 8.63 -15.84
N ALA A 239 12.30 9.17 -17.06
CA ALA A 239 12.72 10.56 -17.26
C ALA A 239 11.53 11.45 -17.61
N LEU A 240 11.39 12.54 -16.85
CA LEU A 240 10.41 13.59 -17.09
C LEU A 240 10.99 14.58 -18.09
N CYS A 241 10.48 14.56 -19.31
CA CYS A 241 11.09 15.22 -20.45
C CYS A 241 10.24 16.36 -20.98
N LEU A 242 10.86 17.50 -21.30
CA LEU A 242 10.26 18.65 -21.96
C LEU A 242 10.82 18.81 -23.39
N PRO A 243 9.96 19.04 -24.39
CA PRO A 243 10.39 19.40 -25.73
C PRO A 243 10.90 20.84 -25.77
N LEU A 244 11.97 21.09 -26.51
CA LEU A 244 12.57 22.40 -26.72
C LEU A 244 12.69 22.74 -28.21
N SER A 245 12.59 24.02 -28.56
CA SER A 245 12.81 24.46 -29.95
C SER A 245 14.27 24.35 -30.40
N ALA A 246 15.22 24.29 -29.46
CA ALA A 246 16.65 24.11 -29.70
C ALA A 246 17.30 23.33 -28.54
N PRO A 247 18.47 22.69 -28.75
CA PRO A 247 19.19 22.01 -27.68
C PRO A 247 19.58 22.97 -26.55
N VAL A 248 19.59 22.46 -25.31
CA VAL A 248 20.15 23.20 -24.17
C VAL A 248 21.67 23.43 -24.35
N PRO A 249 22.24 24.48 -23.74
CA PRO A 249 23.68 24.69 -23.74
C PRO A 249 24.45 23.49 -23.20
N GLU A 250 25.69 23.32 -23.67
CA GLU A 250 26.56 22.27 -23.15
C GLU A 250 26.82 22.45 -21.65
N GLY A 251 26.68 21.37 -20.88
CA GLY A 251 26.83 21.40 -19.42
C GLY A 251 25.62 21.94 -18.64
N TRP A 252 24.52 22.28 -19.32
CA TRP A 252 23.29 22.70 -18.66
C TRP A 252 22.73 21.58 -17.76
N SER A 253 22.31 21.92 -16.54
CA SER A 253 21.77 20.97 -15.57
C SER A 253 20.82 21.64 -14.58
N VAL A 254 19.87 20.86 -14.08
CA VAL A 254 19.00 21.20 -12.96
C VAL A 254 19.75 20.94 -11.65
N PRO A 255 19.90 21.95 -10.76
CA PRO A 255 20.59 21.77 -9.49
C PRO A 255 20.01 20.62 -8.66
N GLY A 256 20.88 19.74 -8.15
CA GLY A 256 20.46 18.62 -7.29
C GLY A 256 19.78 17.46 -8.01
N ARG A 257 19.58 17.53 -9.33
CA ARG A 257 18.90 16.48 -10.11
C ARG A 257 19.76 15.93 -11.24
N ARG A 258 19.57 14.64 -11.56
CA ARG A 258 20.23 14.03 -12.71
C ARG A 258 19.54 14.52 -13.98
N THR A 259 20.22 15.41 -14.69
CA THR A 259 19.71 16.00 -15.93
C THR A 259 20.24 15.26 -17.15
N ILE A 260 19.37 15.07 -18.12
CA ILE A 260 19.67 14.48 -19.42
C ILE A 260 19.11 15.38 -20.52
N ALA A 261 19.75 15.38 -21.69
CA ALA A 261 19.26 16.14 -22.84
C ALA A 261 19.66 15.43 -24.13
N GLY A 262 18.95 15.76 -25.21
CA GLY A 262 19.27 15.22 -26.51
C GLY A 262 18.43 15.80 -27.64
N VAL A 263 18.63 15.24 -28.82
CA VAL A 263 17.80 15.53 -30.00
C VAL A 263 17.25 14.21 -30.51
N ARG A 264 15.92 14.12 -30.56
CA ARG A 264 15.25 12.98 -31.20
C ARG A 264 15.34 13.14 -32.72
N PRO A 265 15.68 12.09 -33.47
CA PRO A 265 15.70 12.15 -34.93
C PRO A 265 14.28 12.26 -35.49
N ALA A 266 14.17 12.76 -36.73
CA ALA A 266 12.93 12.66 -37.49
C ALA A 266 12.66 11.20 -37.89
N GLY A 267 11.40 10.80 -37.92
CA GLY A 267 11.04 9.40 -38.18
C GLY A 267 9.53 9.18 -38.22
N ARG A 268 9.10 7.99 -37.79
CA ARG A 268 7.70 7.61 -37.68
C ARG A 268 7.44 7.00 -36.31
N GLU A 269 6.23 7.21 -35.81
CA GLU A 269 5.82 6.71 -34.50
C GLU A 269 4.42 6.11 -34.57
N LEU A 270 4.23 5.01 -33.85
CA LEU A 270 2.88 4.53 -33.53
C LEU A 270 2.40 5.22 -32.26
N THR A 271 1.12 5.58 -32.24
CA THR A 271 0.48 6.24 -31.11
C THR A 271 -0.86 5.63 -30.80
N THR A 272 -1.24 5.59 -29.53
CA THR A 272 -2.59 5.23 -29.13
C THR A 272 -2.97 5.94 -27.83
N ASP A 273 -4.26 6.13 -27.60
CA ASP A 273 -4.77 6.78 -26.40
C ASP A 273 -5.22 5.72 -25.40
N HIS A 274 -4.74 5.84 -24.16
CA HIS A 274 -5.16 5.01 -23.05
C HIS A 274 -6.03 5.83 -22.09
N PRO A 275 -7.30 5.44 -21.87
CA PRO A 275 -8.17 6.18 -20.96
C PRO A 275 -7.60 6.13 -19.53
N VAL A 276 -7.52 7.29 -18.89
CA VAL A 276 -7.20 7.39 -17.47
C VAL A 276 -8.46 7.08 -16.69
N THR A 277 -8.45 5.98 -15.94
CA THR A 277 -9.54 5.63 -15.03
C THR A 277 -9.10 5.89 -13.59
N ASP A 278 -9.97 6.49 -12.78
CA ASP A 278 -9.71 6.77 -11.35
C ASP A 278 -9.40 5.50 -10.53
N ASP A 279 -9.66 4.31 -11.08
CA ASP A 279 -9.56 3.02 -10.39
C ASP A 279 -8.19 2.31 -10.50
N ASP A 280 -7.15 2.92 -11.09
CA ASP A 280 -5.93 2.16 -11.42
C ASP A 280 -4.60 2.75 -10.91
N PRO A 281 -4.27 2.56 -9.61
CA PRO A 281 -2.92 2.80 -9.10
C PRO A 281 -2.07 1.53 -8.95
N ASP A 282 -2.58 0.32 -9.23
CA ASP A 282 -1.94 -0.94 -8.79
C ASP A 282 -1.90 -2.08 -9.83
N ASP A 283 -2.11 -1.85 -11.14
CA ASP A 283 -1.94 -2.91 -12.15
C ASP A 283 -0.49 -3.05 -12.67
N ASP A 284 0.47 -3.10 -11.74
CA ASP A 284 1.92 -3.22 -12.02
C ASP A 284 2.34 -4.59 -12.60
N THR A 285 1.40 -5.54 -12.71
CA THR A 285 1.69 -6.92 -13.15
C THR A 285 1.07 -7.33 -14.48
N ALA A 286 0.11 -6.57 -15.02
CA ALA A 286 -0.43 -6.82 -16.35
C ALA A 286 0.44 -6.15 -17.43
N VAL A 287 0.57 -6.79 -18.60
CA VAL A 287 1.12 -6.11 -19.77
C VAL A 287 0.18 -4.97 -20.12
N HIS A 288 0.65 -3.73 -19.99
CA HIS A 288 -0.15 -2.54 -20.24
C HIS A 288 -0.92 -2.68 -21.58
N PRO A 289 -2.26 -2.58 -21.61
CA PRO A 289 -3.05 -2.99 -22.78
C PRO A 289 -2.81 -2.09 -24.00
N ALA A 290 -2.58 -0.78 -23.78
CA ALA A 290 -2.13 0.14 -24.83
C ALA A 290 -0.77 -0.26 -25.43
N PHE A 291 0.16 -0.75 -24.61
CA PHE A 291 1.47 -1.22 -25.06
C PHE A 291 1.32 -2.49 -25.92
N ALA A 292 0.54 -3.47 -25.47
CA ALA A 292 0.23 -4.66 -26.26
C ALA A 292 -0.41 -4.29 -27.61
N ALA A 293 -1.29 -3.28 -27.64
CA ALA A 293 -1.88 -2.79 -28.88
C ALA A 293 -0.87 -2.17 -29.84
N LEU A 294 0.09 -1.38 -29.35
CA LEU A 294 1.17 -0.82 -30.18
C LEU A 294 2.02 -1.94 -30.80
N VAL A 295 2.42 -2.94 -29.99
CA VAL A 295 3.21 -4.10 -30.44
C VAL A 295 2.45 -4.89 -31.52
N ARG A 296 1.18 -5.20 -31.26
CA ARG A 296 0.32 -5.89 -32.24
C ARG A 296 0.20 -5.10 -33.54
N ALA A 297 -0.08 -3.80 -33.47
CA ALA A 297 -0.23 -2.95 -34.65
C ALA A 297 1.07 -2.81 -35.46
N ALA A 298 2.24 -2.81 -34.81
CA ALA A 298 3.51 -2.84 -35.53
C ALA A 298 3.72 -4.17 -36.25
N ALA A 299 3.46 -5.29 -35.58
CA ALA A 299 3.57 -6.63 -36.18
C ALA A 299 2.64 -6.77 -37.40
N GLU A 300 1.38 -6.33 -37.29
CA GLU A 300 0.40 -6.33 -38.38
C GLU A 300 0.84 -5.46 -39.58
N ARG A 301 1.62 -4.40 -39.33
CA ARG A 301 2.10 -3.45 -40.35
C ARG A 301 3.52 -3.77 -40.84
N GLY A 302 4.16 -4.84 -40.36
CA GLY A 302 5.55 -5.16 -40.69
C GLY A 302 6.53 -4.06 -40.26
N LEU A 303 6.34 -3.49 -39.07
CA LEU A 303 7.20 -2.45 -38.52
C LEU A 303 7.99 -3.00 -37.33
N SER A 304 9.24 -2.57 -37.20
CA SER A 304 10.04 -2.82 -35.99
C SER A 304 9.81 -1.71 -34.99
N ILE A 305 9.63 -2.06 -33.71
CA ILE A 305 9.49 -1.09 -32.61
C ILE A 305 10.82 -0.99 -31.87
N ASP A 306 11.24 0.24 -31.54
CA ASP A 306 12.29 0.49 -30.56
C ASP A 306 11.68 0.79 -29.18
N LEU A 307 11.68 -0.20 -28.30
CA LEU A 307 11.14 -0.07 -26.93
C LEU A 307 11.88 0.98 -26.10
N GLY A 308 13.14 1.29 -26.44
CA GLY A 308 13.91 2.36 -25.81
C GLY A 308 13.35 3.77 -26.07
N THR A 309 12.32 3.90 -26.90
CA THR A 309 11.69 5.16 -27.26
C THR A 309 10.22 5.27 -26.82
N LEU A 310 9.76 4.32 -25.99
CA LEU A 310 8.41 4.31 -25.46
C LEU A 310 8.19 5.53 -24.57
N ARG A 311 7.12 6.28 -24.85
CA ARG A 311 6.76 7.50 -24.12
C ARG A 311 5.30 7.54 -23.77
N GLN A 312 5.00 8.09 -22.61
CA GLN A 312 3.67 8.46 -22.17
C GLN A 312 3.56 9.99 -22.10
N HIS A 313 2.66 10.56 -22.89
CA HIS A 313 2.41 12.00 -22.90
C HIS A 313 1.45 12.40 -21.79
N CYS A 314 1.51 13.67 -21.40
CA CYS A 314 0.61 14.27 -20.41
C CYS A 314 -0.87 13.92 -20.70
N PRO A 315 -1.68 13.61 -19.67
CA PRO A 315 -3.12 13.38 -19.84
C PRO A 315 -3.77 14.56 -20.57
N ARG A 316 -4.69 14.25 -21.48
CA ARG A 316 -5.48 15.22 -22.24
C ARG A 316 -6.95 14.84 -22.25
N GLU A 317 -7.81 15.84 -22.35
CA GLU A 317 -9.23 15.62 -22.59
C GLU A 317 -9.43 14.99 -23.97
N VAL A 318 -10.21 13.92 -24.01
CA VAL A 318 -10.63 13.26 -25.24
C VAL A 318 -12.15 13.29 -25.28
N PRO A 319 -12.76 13.79 -26.37
CA PRO A 319 -14.19 13.69 -26.54
C PRO A 319 -14.57 12.21 -26.57
N ASP A 320 -15.47 11.81 -25.69
CA ASP A 320 -16.01 10.46 -25.70
C ASP A 320 -16.70 10.15 -27.05
N ALA A 321 -16.99 8.87 -27.25
CA ALA A 321 -17.86 8.41 -28.32
C ALA A 321 -19.12 9.31 -28.45
N PRO A 322 -19.54 9.65 -29.68
CA PRO A 322 -20.61 10.61 -29.91
C PRO A 322 -21.90 10.18 -29.19
N GLY A 323 -22.28 10.92 -28.13
CA GLY A 323 -23.53 10.74 -27.39
C GLY A 323 -23.42 10.56 -25.87
N SER A 324 -22.24 10.44 -25.26
CA SER A 324 -22.11 10.20 -23.80
C SER A 324 -22.16 11.46 -22.92
N GLY A 325 -22.00 12.66 -23.50
CA GLY A 325 -22.06 13.95 -22.78
C GLY A 325 -21.01 14.16 -21.68
N THR A 326 -20.04 13.24 -21.56
CA THR A 326 -18.98 13.27 -20.55
C THR A 326 -17.63 13.31 -21.29
N SER A 327 -16.71 14.20 -20.88
CA SER A 327 -15.36 14.25 -21.46
C SER A 327 -14.46 13.31 -20.66
N GLY A 328 -13.87 12.31 -21.33
CA GLY A 328 -12.89 11.41 -20.71
C GLY A 328 -11.49 12.02 -20.71
N THR A 329 -10.63 11.59 -19.78
CA THR A 329 -9.20 11.92 -19.81
C THR A 329 -8.43 10.71 -20.34
N ALA A 330 -7.44 10.92 -21.21
CA ALA A 330 -6.58 9.85 -21.71
C ALA A 330 -5.11 10.29 -21.78
N VAL A 331 -4.21 9.35 -21.60
CA VAL A 331 -2.77 9.52 -21.87
C VAL A 331 -2.44 8.96 -23.26
N GLU A 332 -1.68 9.70 -24.06
CA GLU A 332 -1.19 9.17 -25.34
C GLU A 332 0.09 8.36 -25.07
N LEU A 333 0.14 7.10 -25.47
CA LEU A 333 1.37 6.34 -25.58
C LEU A 333 1.91 6.43 -27.00
N SER A 334 3.23 6.57 -27.13
CA SER A 334 3.90 6.63 -28.42
C SER A 334 5.22 5.87 -28.43
N VAL A 335 5.55 5.25 -29.55
CA VAL A 335 6.81 4.53 -29.72
C VAL A 335 7.38 4.72 -31.13
N ALA A 336 8.69 4.90 -31.25
CA ALA A 336 9.35 5.02 -32.53
C ALA A 336 9.35 3.69 -33.28
N VAL A 337 9.28 3.81 -34.59
CA VAL A 337 8.97 2.69 -35.47
C VAL A 337 9.81 2.79 -36.73
N GLU A 338 10.50 1.70 -37.06
CA GLU A 338 11.33 1.61 -38.26
C GLU A 338 10.69 0.67 -39.28
N GLY A 339 10.81 1.03 -40.56
CA GLY A 339 10.36 0.12 -41.62
C GLY A 339 11.33 -1.05 -41.69
N THR A 340 10.85 -2.29 -41.60
CA THR A 340 11.72 -3.40 -41.94
C THR A 340 12.06 -3.31 -43.42
N HIS A 341 13.32 -3.00 -43.75
CA HIS A 341 13.85 -3.44 -45.04
C HIS A 341 13.71 -4.98 -45.06
N PRO A 342 13.15 -5.60 -46.12
CA PRO A 342 13.20 -7.04 -46.24
C PRO A 342 14.63 -7.41 -46.60
N THR A 343 15.50 -7.56 -45.61
CA THR A 343 16.80 -8.23 -45.77
C THR A 343 17.40 -8.58 -44.42
N ALA A 344 17.82 -9.84 -44.32
CA ALA A 344 18.63 -10.44 -43.27
C ALA A 344 17.94 -10.82 -41.96
N ASN A 345 16.94 -11.72 -42.05
CA ASN A 345 16.89 -12.81 -41.07
C ASN A 345 17.61 -14.02 -41.69
N LYS A 346 18.93 -14.09 -41.51
CA LYS A 346 19.74 -15.28 -41.86
C LYS A 346 20.59 -15.68 -40.66
N ALA A 347 20.26 -16.87 -40.18
CA ALA A 347 21.04 -17.78 -39.33
C ALA A 347 21.09 -17.45 -37.82
N ILE A 348 21.14 -18.55 -37.04
CA ILE A 348 21.13 -18.73 -35.58
C ILE A 348 19.72 -19.15 -35.10
N VAL A 349 19.36 -20.42 -34.84
CA VAL A 349 20.06 -21.71 -34.72
C VAL A 349 19.04 -22.81 -35.03
N ASP A 350 19.31 -23.63 -36.04
CA ASP A 350 18.75 -24.99 -36.14
C ASP A 350 19.96 -25.93 -36.04
N ALA A 351 20.24 -26.39 -34.83
CA ALA A 351 21.25 -27.40 -34.54
C ALA A 351 20.81 -28.14 -33.28
N GLY A 352 19.93 -29.12 -33.49
CA GLY A 352 19.36 -29.86 -32.37
C GLY A 352 18.56 -31.09 -32.76
N THR A 353 18.98 -31.89 -33.75
CA THR A 353 18.67 -33.34 -33.74
C THR A 353 19.59 -34.15 -34.65
N SER A 354 20.07 -35.27 -34.08
CA SER A 354 20.48 -36.55 -34.69
C SER A 354 21.96 -36.94 -34.80
N ASP A 355 22.20 -38.08 -34.13
CA ASP A 355 23.15 -39.18 -34.36
C ASP A 355 24.62 -39.00 -33.97
N THR A 356 24.98 -39.44 -32.76
CA THR A 356 25.46 -40.82 -32.48
C THR A 356 25.55 -41.09 -30.99
#